data_AF-A0A2N5FDF4-F1
#
_entry.id   AF-A0A2N5FDF4-F1
#
_cell.length_a   1.000
_cell.length_b   1.000
_cell.length_c   1.000
_cell.angle_alpha   90.00
_cell.angle_beta   90.00
_cell.angle_gamma   90.00
#
_symmetry.space_group_name_H-M   'P 1'
#
loop_
_entity.id
_entity.type
_entity.pdbx_description
1 polymer ?
#
loop_
_entity_poly.entity_id
_entity_poly.type
_entity_poly.pdbx_seq_one_letter_code
_entity_poly.pdbx_strand_id
1 'polypeptide(L)'
;MKTVGLEDFDDAYEIIPSAFYKGFDFDIIGFDKESQEATLMTSNPEAWRKLNLETHAKYEFTVCVSIIDLDIIEEKVTILGF
;
A
#
# COMPACT_ATOMS: atom_id res chain seq x y z
N MET A 1 -31.11 -16.98 -9.08
CA MET A 1 -30.29 -15.78 -8.80
C MET A 1 -30.21 -15.63 -7.30
N LYS A 2 -29.00 -15.63 -6.70
CA LYS A 2 -28.84 -15.25 -5.30
C LYS A 2 -28.91 -13.72 -5.23
N THR A 3 -29.84 -13.20 -4.45
CA THR A 3 -29.93 -11.77 -4.14
C THR A 3 -28.87 -11.49 -3.08
N VAL A 4 -27.84 -10.72 -3.41
CA VAL A 4 -26.85 -10.25 -2.43
C VAL A 4 -27.49 -9.07 -1.69
N GLY A 5 -27.63 -9.19 -0.37
CA GLY A 5 -28.20 -8.16 0.49
C GLY A 5 -27.13 -7.19 0.98
N LEU A 6 -27.52 -5.99 1.44
CA LEU A 6 -26.60 -5.07 2.13
C LEU A 6 -25.92 -5.73 3.34
N GLU A 7 -26.62 -6.68 3.97
CA GLU A 7 -26.16 -7.52 5.09
C GLU A 7 -24.96 -8.41 4.72
N ASP A 8 -24.77 -8.74 3.43
CA ASP A 8 -23.62 -9.51 2.95
C ASP A 8 -22.35 -8.65 2.81
N PHE A 9 -22.47 -7.31 2.92
CA PHE A 9 -21.35 -6.35 2.81
C PHE A 9 -20.85 -5.83 4.16
N ASP A 10 -21.56 -6.10 5.27
CA ASP A 10 -21.13 -5.69 6.63
C ASP A 10 -19.81 -6.37 7.06
N ASP A 11 -19.52 -7.54 6.50
CA ASP A 11 -18.27 -8.29 6.72
C ASP A 11 -17.21 -8.05 5.61
N ALA A 12 -17.50 -7.17 4.65
CA ALA A 12 -16.58 -6.87 3.57
C ALA A 12 -15.64 -5.74 4.00
N TYR A 13 -14.42 -6.12 4.36
CA TYR A 13 -13.32 -5.19 4.67
C TYR A 13 -12.30 -5.22 3.55
N GLU A 14 -11.79 -4.04 3.17
CA GLU A 14 -10.61 -3.93 2.34
C GLU A 14 -9.39 -3.82 3.27
N ILE A 15 -8.44 -4.74 3.10
CA ILE A 15 -7.13 -4.62 3.74
C ILE A 15 -6.27 -3.85 2.74
N ILE A 16 -5.96 -2.60 3.05
CA ILE A 16 -4.98 -1.82 2.28
C ILE A 16 -3.66 -1.91 3.06
N PRO A 17 -2.71 -2.76 2.62
CA PRO A 17 -1.40 -2.80 3.24
C PRO A 17 -0.66 -1.53 2.85
N SER A 18 -0.52 -0.61 3.81
CA SER A 18 0.37 0.53 3.70
C SER A 18 1.67 0.24 4.44
N ALA A 19 2.75 0.89 4.02
CA ALA A 19 4.06 0.76 4.64
C ALA A 19 4.60 2.14 4.97
N PHE A 20 5.12 2.29 6.19
CA PHE A 20 5.92 3.44 6.54
C PHE A 20 7.40 3.13 6.29
N TYR A 21 8.05 3.97 5.49
CA TYR A 21 9.47 3.81 5.15
C TYR A 21 10.18 5.16 5.19
N LYS A 22 11.23 5.25 6.02
CA LYS A 22 12.11 6.42 6.15
C LYS A 22 11.36 7.76 6.32
N GLY A 23 10.25 7.74 7.06
CA GLY A 23 9.50 8.96 7.38
C GLY A 23 8.33 9.28 6.44
N PHE A 24 7.97 8.37 5.53
CA PHE A 24 6.91 8.58 4.55
C PHE A 24 6.01 7.35 4.42
N ASP A 25 4.74 7.60 4.11
CA ASP A 25 3.75 6.57 3.81
C ASP A 25 3.82 6.14 2.34
N PHE A 26 3.65 4.84 2.14
CA PHE A 26 3.64 4.19 0.84
C PHE A 26 2.52 3.15 0.76
N ASP A 27 2.02 2.95 -0.46
CA ASP A 27 1.22 1.78 -0.81
C ASP A 27 2.18 0.61 -1.13
N ILE A 28 1.85 -0.61 -0.69
CA ILE A 28 2.56 -1.81 -1.12
C ILE A 28 1.90 -2.34 -2.40
N ILE A 29 2.60 -2.25 -3.53
CA ILE A 29 2.09 -2.66 -4.85
C ILE A 29 2.64 -4.00 -5.35
N GLY A 30 3.64 -4.54 -4.65
CA GLY A 30 4.25 -5.83 -4.99
C GLY A 30 5.03 -6.40 -3.83
N PHE A 31 5.14 -7.72 -3.79
CA PHE A 31 5.95 -8.45 -2.83
C PHE A 31 6.62 -9.65 -3.49
N ASP A 32 7.95 -9.69 -3.43
CA ASP A 32 8.76 -10.82 -3.84
C ASP A 32 9.08 -11.70 -2.62
N LYS A 33 8.58 -12.93 -2.64
CA LYS A 33 8.77 -13.90 -1.55
C LYS A 33 10.19 -14.46 -1.51
N GLU A 34 10.89 -14.54 -2.65
CA GLU A 34 12.23 -15.11 -2.72
C GLU A 34 13.27 -14.12 -2.19
N SER A 35 13.19 -12.85 -2.62
CA SER A 35 14.10 -11.80 -2.15
C SER A 35 13.67 -11.14 -0.83
N GLN A 36 12.44 -11.40 -0.36
CA GLN A 36 11.84 -10.74 0.82
C GLN A 36 11.81 -9.21 0.66
N GLU A 37 11.48 -8.75 -0.55
CA GLU A 37 11.40 -7.33 -0.90
C GLU A 37 9.97 -6.95 -1.26
N ALA A 38 9.56 -5.76 -0.83
CA ALA A 38 8.32 -5.14 -1.22
C ALA A 38 8.59 -3.99 -2.19
N THR A 39 7.75 -3.89 -3.22
CA THR A 39 7.69 -2.72 -4.08
C THR A 39 6.68 -1.74 -3.49
N LEU A 40 7.19 -0.58 -3.11
CA LEU A 40 6.42 0.53 -2.56
C LEU A 40 6.09 1.56 -3.64
N MET A 41 4.95 2.21 -3.52
CA MET A 41 4.53 3.32 -4.38
C MET A 41 4.08 4.52 -3.54
N THR A 42 4.40 5.72 -4.00
CA THR A 42 3.88 6.97 -3.43
C THR A 42 3.71 8.02 -4.51
N SER A 43 2.78 8.95 -4.31
CA SER A 43 2.66 10.18 -5.12
C SER A 43 3.33 11.39 -4.48
N ASN A 44 3.98 11.21 -3.32
CA ASN A 44 4.61 12.31 -2.59
C ASN A 44 5.94 12.74 -3.24
N PRO A 45 6.03 13.97 -3.81
CA PRO A 45 7.24 14.44 -4.46
C PRO A 45 8.38 14.76 -3.47
N GLU A 46 8.09 14.98 -2.18
CA GLU A 46 9.15 15.12 -1.18
C GLU A 46 9.83 13.78 -0.90
N ALA A 47 9.05 12.69 -0.82
CA ALA A 47 9.59 11.34 -0.67
C ALA A 47 10.50 11.00 -1.86
N TRP A 48 10.03 11.29 -3.09
CA TRP A 48 10.84 11.15 -4.31
C TRP A 48 12.19 11.86 -4.20
N ARG A 49 12.19 13.13 -3.79
CA ARG A 49 13.42 13.93 -3.67
C ARG A 49 14.34 13.49 -2.55
N LYS A 50 13.81 13.15 -1.37
CA LYS A 50 14.63 12.80 -0.20
C LYS A 50 15.19 11.38 -0.27
N LEU A 51 14.44 10.45 -0.88
CA LEU A 51 14.78 9.04 -0.95
C LEU A 51 15.31 8.61 -2.32
N ASN A 52 15.37 9.53 -3.29
CA ASN A 52 15.81 9.28 -4.66
C ASN A 52 15.06 8.11 -5.32
N LEU A 53 13.73 8.16 -5.24
CA LEU A 53 12.84 7.11 -5.77
C LEU A 53 12.84 7.10 -7.31
N GLU A 54 12.46 5.96 -7.89
CA GLU A 54 12.28 5.83 -9.33
C GLU A 54 10.94 6.42 -9.76
N THR A 55 10.85 6.98 -10.97
CA THR A 55 9.57 7.44 -11.53
C THR A 55 8.92 6.29 -12.28
N HIS A 56 7.75 5.85 -11.81
CA HIS A 56 6.95 4.80 -12.43
C HIS A 56 6.00 5.37 -13.48
N ALA A 57 5.25 6.41 -13.10
CA ALA A 57 4.36 7.15 -13.98
C ALA A 57 4.31 8.63 -13.57
N LYS A 58 3.43 9.42 -14.21
CA LYS A 58 3.31 10.85 -13.90
C LYS A 58 2.81 11.03 -12.47
N TYR A 59 3.69 11.54 -11.59
CA TYR A 59 3.45 11.68 -10.15
C TYR A 59 3.34 10.36 -9.38
N GLU A 60 3.88 9.26 -9.91
CA GLU A 60 3.97 7.98 -9.21
C GLU A 60 5.42 7.58 -9.10
N PHE A 61 5.87 7.35 -7.87
CA PHE A 61 7.25 7.04 -7.54
C PHE A 61 7.36 5.72 -6.81
N THR A 62 8.34 4.91 -7.17
CA THR A 62 8.49 3.55 -6.64
C THR A 62 9.87 3.29 -6.05
N VAL A 63 9.93 2.32 -5.13
CA VAL A 63 11.18 1.77 -4.60
C VAL A 63 10.96 0.32 -4.17
N CYS A 64 11.96 -0.53 -4.39
CA CYS A 64 12.02 -1.86 -3.81
C CYS A 64 12.86 -1.82 -2.54
N VAL A 65 12.33 -2.35 -1.45
CA VAL A 65 12.99 -2.37 -0.15
C VAL A 65 12.73 -3.68 0.56
N SER A 66 13.64 -4.09 1.44
CA SER A 66 13.43 -5.30 2.23
C SER A 66 12.27 -5.10 3.21
N ILE A 67 11.43 -6.11 3.38
CA ILE A 67 10.28 -6.04 4.28
C ILE A 67 10.67 -5.81 5.75
N ILE A 68 11.91 -6.13 6.13
CA ILE A 68 12.41 -5.93 7.49
C ILE A 68 12.68 -4.45 7.80
N ASP A 69 12.82 -3.63 6.76
CA ASP A 69 13.03 -2.17 6.87
C ASP A 69 11.69 -1.41 6.81
N LEU A 70 10.56 -2.13 6.75
CA LEU A 70 9.22 -1.58 6.65
C LEU A 70 8.46 -1.74 7.95
N ASP A 71 7.85 -0.64 8.39
CA ASP A 71 6.76 -0.71 9.35
C ASP A 71 5.46 -0.92 8.56
N ILE A 72 5.04 -2.18 8.44
CA ILE A 72 3.79 -2.55 7.74
C ILE A 72 2.61 -2.22 8.64
N ILE A 73 1.68 -1.42 8.12
CA ILE A 73 0.47 -1.01 8.81
C ILE A 73 -0.71 -1.64 8.07
N GLU A 74 -1.41 -2.54 8.75
CA GLU A 74 -2.68 -3.07 8.27
C GLU A 74 -3.81 -2.13 8.70
N GLU A 75 -4.29 -1.30 7.77
CA GLU A 75 -5.50 -0.53 7.98
C GLU A 75 -6.70 -1.33 7.49
N LYS A 76 -7.67 -1.57 8.39
CA LYS A 76 -8.96 -2.17 8.03
C LYS A 76 -9.92 -1.05 7.70
N VAL A 77 -10.23 -0.88 6.41
CA VAL A 77 -11.23 0.09 5.98
C VAL A 77 -12.52 -0.66 5.69
N THR A 78 -13.59 -0.30 6.41
CA THR A 78 -14.94 -0.79 6.13
C THR A 78 -15.37 -0.23 4.78
N ILE A 79 -15.79 -1.09 3.84
CA ILE A 79 -16.18 -0.68 2.47
C ILE A 79 -17.34 0.34 2.47
N LEU A 80 -18.08 0.42 3.57
CA LEU A 80 -19.22 1.32 3.73
C LEU A 80 -18.84 2.75 4.15
N GLY A 81 -17.62 3.04 4.62
CA GLY A 81 -17.18 4.43 4.83
C GLY A 81 -17.98 5.28 5.85
N PHE A 82 -18.69 4.67 6.81
CA PHE A 82 -19.37 5.38 7.92
C PHE A 82 -19.12 4.71 9.27
#